data_AF-A0A561BCD6-F1
#
_entry.id   AF-A0A561BCD6-F1
#
_cell.length_a   1.000
_cell.length_b   1.000
_cell.length_c   1.000
_cell.angle_alpha   90.00
_cell.angle_beta   90.00
_cell.angle_gamma   90.00
#
_symmetry.space_group_name_H-M   'P 1'
#
loop_
_entity.id
_entity.type
_entity.pdbx_description
1 polymer ?
#
loop_
_entity_poly.entity_id
_entity_poly.type
_entity_poly.pdbx_seq_one_letter_code
_entity_poly.pdbx_strand_id
1 'polypeptide(L)' 'MFHLKRNVPSWERAVRLCLGAFAALGAFYFLPAGALRMLGFGAAGMLAATAIAGFCPACAMLGRKVAGPAR' A
#
# COMPACT_ATOMS: atom_id res chain seq x y z
N MET A 1 5.05 -6.94 18.38
CA MET A 1 3.98 -6.00 18.02
C MET A 1 4.63 -4.78 17.38
N PHE A 2 4.46 -4.59 16.08
CA PHE A 2 5.06 -3.45 15.39
C PHE A 2 4.31 -2.16 15.77
N HIS A 3 4.91 -1.33 16.63
CA HIS A 3 4.35 -0.04 17.05
C HIS A 3 4.57 1.04 15.98
N LEU A 4 4.06 0.84 14.77
CA LEU A 4 4.12 1.88 13.73
C LEU A 4 3.02 2.92 13.98
N LYS A 5 3.43 4.17 14.22
CA LYS A 5 2.51 5.29 14.37
C LYS A 5 1.81 5.56 13.03
N ARG A 6 0.49 5.41 12.99
CA ARG A 6 -0.31 5.62 11.77
C ARG A 6 -0.13 7.04 11.22
N ASN A 7 0.32 7.13 9.97
CA ASN A 7 0.53 8.41 9.26
C ASN A 7 -0.48 8.64 8.13
N VAL A 8 -1.23 7.60 7.76
CA VAL A 8 -2.16 7.59 6.63
C VAL A 8 -3.61 7.59 7.15
N PRO A 9 -4.51 8.47 6.69
CA PRO A 9 -5.93 8.42 7.01
C PRO A 9 -6.64 7.21 6.37
N SER A 10 -7.85 6.88 6.85
CA SER A 10 -8.62 5.70 6.40
C SER A 10 -8.93 5.70 4.90
N TRP A 11 -9.27 6.86 4.32
CA TRP A 11 -9.59 6.96 2.89
C TRP A 11 -8.38 6.65 1.98
N GLU A 12 -7.19 7.12 2.33
CA GLU A 12 -5.95 6.79 1.58
C GLU A 12 -5.59 5.32 1.69
N ARG A 13 -5.91 4.67 2.81
CA ARG A 13 -5.74 3.21 2.95
C ARG A 13 -6.69 2.46 2.04
N ALA A 14 -7.96 2.87 1.97
CA ALA A 14 -8.92 2.26 1.06
C ALA A 14 -8.45 2.39 -0.39
N VAL A 15 -8.01 3.59 -0.80
CA VAL A 15 -7.46 3.82 -2.14
C VAL A 15 -6.24 2.95 -2.41
N ARG A 16 -5.27 2.86 -1.48
CA ARG A 16 -4.09 2.00 -1.63
C ARG A 16 -4.43 0.52 -1.71
N LEU A 17 -5.42 0.06 -0.96
CA LEU A 17 -5.88 -1.31 -1.01
C LEU A 17 -6.50 -1.63 -2.38
N CYS A 18 -7.34 -0.73 -2.91
CA CYS A 18 -7.89 -0.86 -4.26
C CYS A 18 -6.79 -0.85 -5.33
N LEU A 19 -5.84 0.08 -5.25
CA LEU A 19 -4.69 0.12 -6.18
C LEU A 19 -3.84 -1.14 -6.09
N GLY A 20 -3.60 -1.67 -4.89
CA GLY A 20 -2.90 -2.94 -4.70
C GLY A 20 -3.63 -4.10 -5.39
N ALA A 21 -4.97 -4.16 -5.25
CA ALA A 21 -5.78 -5.18 -5.92
C ALA A 21 -5.73 -5.04 -7.45
N PHE A 22 -5.89 -3.83 -7.98
CA PHE A 22 -5.78 -3.59 -9.43
C PHE A 22 -4.38 -3.88 -9.96
N ALA A 23 -3.32 -3.55 -9.21
CA ALA A 23 -1.94 -3.87 -9.58
C ALA A 23 -1.70 -5.39 -9.57
N ALA A 24 -2.25 -6.13 -8.61
CA ALA A 24 -2.16 -7.59 -8.57
C ALA A 24 -2.89 -8.23 -9.78
N LEU A 25 -4.09 -7.76 -10.09
CA LEU A 25 -4.83 -8.21 -11.28
C LEU A 25 -4.06 -7.85 -12.55
N GLY A 26 -3.53 -6.63 -12.65
CA GLY A 26 -2.71 -6.19 -13.78
C GLY A 26 -1.47 -7.07 -13.98
N ALA A 27 -0.75 -7.36 -12.90
CA ALA A 27 0.39 -8.28 -12.91
C ALA A 27 0.00 -9.70 -13.32
N PHE A 28 -1.21 -10.15 -12.96
CA PHE A 28 -1.70 -11.47 -13.34
C PHE A 28 -2.07 -11.55 -14.83
N TYR A 29 -2.76 -10.55 -15.38
CA TYR A 29 -3.29 -10.62 -16.74
C TYR A 29 -2.33 -10.13 -17.82
N PHE A 30 -1.49 -9.13 -17.53
CA PHE A 30 -0.70 -8.45 -18.57
C PHE A 30 0.80 -8.73 -18.52
N LEU A 31 1.34 -9.24 -17.40
CA LEU A 31 2.78 -9.51 -17.29
C LEU A 31 3.09 -10.98 -17.58
N PRO A 32 4.17 -11.26 -18.35
CA PRO A 32 4.62 -12.62 -18.58
C PRO A 32 5.07 -13.28 -17.28
N ALA A 33 4.93 -14.61 -17.21
CA ALA A 33 5.45 -15.39 -16.10
C ALA A 33 6.97 -15.18 -15.94
N GLY A 34 7.43 -14.95 -14.71
CA GLY A 34 8.83 -14.70 -14.40
C GLY A 34 9.04 -13.52 -13.46
N ALA A 35 10.25 -12.97 -13.48
CA ALA A 35 10.69 -11.93 -12.54
C ALA A 35 9.80 -10.67 -12.59
N LEU A 36 9.37 -10.26 -13.79
CA LEU A 36 8.54 -9.07 -13.96
C LEU A 36 7.19 -9.22 -13.25
N ARG A 37 6.52 -10.37 -13.41
CA ARG A 37 5.26 -10.67 -12.72
C ARG A 37 5.44 -10.80 -11.21
N MET A 38 6.55 -11.38 -10.73
CA MET A 38 6.87 -11.37 -9.29
C MET A 38 7.05 -9.94 -8.75
N LEU A 39 7.76 -9.07 -9.48
CA LEU A 39 7.89 -7.65 -9.12
C LEU A 39 6.53 -6.96 -9.09
N GLY A 40 5.65 -7.24 -10.05
CA GLY A 40 4.28 -6.74 -10.07
C GLY A 40 3.49 -7.13 -8.83
N PHE A 41 3.53 -8.41 -8.43
CA PHE A 41 2.92 -8.86 -7.17
C PHE A 41 3.59 -8.28 -5.94
N GLY A 42 4.91 -8.09 -5.94
CA GLY A 42 5.64 -7.45 -4.85
C GLY A 42 5.20 -6.01 -4.64
N ALA A 43 5.05 -5.24 -5.72
CA ALA A 43 4.55 -3.87 -5.68
C ALA A 43 3.08 -3.80 -5.18
N ALA A 44 2.23 -4.69 -5.69
CA ALA A 44 0.85 -4.82 -5.21
C ALA A 44 0.76 -5.18 -3.72
N GLY A 45 1.60 -6.12 -3.26
CA GLY A 45 1.72 -6.53 -1.87
C GLY A 45 2.20 -5.39 -0.97
N MET A 46 3.17 -4.59 -1.42
CA MET A 46 3.65 -3.41 -0.69
C MET A 46 2.53 -2.38 -0.50
N LEU A 47 1.74 -2.11 -1.54
CA LEU A 47 0.57 -1.21 -1.45
C LEU A 47 -0.46 -1.72 -0.44
N ALA A 48 -0.82 -3.00 -0.50
CA ALA A 48 -1.75 -3.62 0.44
C ALA A 48 -1.20 -3.59 1.88
N ALA A 49 0.09 -3.91 2.07
CA ALA A 49 0.73 -3.89 3.39
C ALA A 49 0.71 -2.49 4.01
N THR A 50 1.01 -1.44 3.23
CA THR A 50 0.95 -0.05 3.73
C THR A 50 -0.48 0.42 4.04
N ALA A 51 -1.48 -0.09 3.32
CA ALA A 51 -2.90 0.14 3.63
C ALA A 51 -3.30 -0.51 4.97
N ILE A 52 -2.94 -1.78 5.17
CA ILE A 52 -3.28 -2.55 6.38
C ILE A 52 -2.57 -1.97 7.61
N ALA A 53 -1.25 -1.77 7.52
CA ALA A 53 -0.47 -1.17 8.60
C ALA A 53 -0.88 0.29 8.86
N GLY A 54 -1.40 0.99 7.84
CA GLY A 54 -1.73 2.41 7.92
C GLY A 54 -0.51 3.31 8.08
N PHE A 55 0.64 2.82 7.63
CA PHE A 55 1.91 3.51 7.61
C PHE A 55 2.50 3.43 6.21
N CYS A 56 2.83 4.60 5.65
CA CYS A 56 3.60 4.70 4.42
C CYS A 56 4.95 5.36 4.71
N PRO A 57 6.09 4.70 4.40
CA PRO A 57 7.43 5.24 4.69
C PRO A 57 7.71 6.54 3.93
N ALA A 58 7.29 6.64 2.67
CA ALA A 58 7.43 7.87 1.89
C ALA A 58 6.64 9.05 2.51
N CYS A 59 5.41 8.80 2.96
CA CYS A 59 4.62 9.84 3.66
C CYS A 59 5.26 10.23 5.00
N ALA A 60 5.87 9.28 5.72
CA ALA A 60 6.57 9.54 6.98
C ALA A 60 7.82 10.39 6.77
N MET A 61 8.61 10.14 5.70
CA MET A 61 9.76 10.96 5.33
C MET A 61 9.38 12.40 5.01
N LEU A 62 8.17 12.62 4.47
CA LEU A 62 7.59 13.95 4.24
C LEU A 62 6.97 14.58 5.50
N GLY A 63 7.11 13.96 6.68
CA GLY A 63 6.59 14.48 7.94
C GLY A 63 5.07 14.43 8.07
N ARG A 64 4.37 13.69 7.21
CA ARG A 64 2.90 13.59 7.27
C ARG A 64 2.45 12.95 8.57
N LYS A 65 1.45 13.57 9.19
CA LYS A 65 0.74 13.06 10.37
C LYS A 65 -0.74 13.00 10.02
N VAL A 66 -1.46 12.06 10.62
CA VAL A 66 -2.93 12.04 10.53
C VAL A 66 -3.45 13.34 11.14
N ALA A 67 -4.05 14.19 10.31
CA ALA A 67 -4.83 15.35 10.72
C ALA A 67 -6.32 14.97 10.61
N GLY A 68 -6.95 14.58 11.72
CA GLY A 68 -8.38 14.22 11.76
C GLY A 68 -8.66 12.92 12.55
N PRO A 69 -9.87 12.78 13.14
CA PRO A 69 -10.12 11.76 14.15
C PRO A 69 -9.99 10.35 13.57
N ALA A 70 -9.19 9.54 14.23
CA ALA A 70 -9.12 8.11 14.00
C ALA A 70 -10.50 7.50 14.29
N ARG A 71 -11.27 7.25 13.23
CA ARG A 71 -12.35 6.27 13.26
C ARG A 71 -11.86 5.04 12.50
#